data_AF-A0A8J3P1M3-F1
#
_entry.id   AF-A0A8J3P1M3-F1
#
_cell.length_a   1.000
_cell.length_b   1.000
_cell.length_c   1.000
_cell.angle_alpha   90.00
_cell.angle_beta   90.00
_cell.angle_gamma   90.00
#
_symmetry.space_group_name_H-M   'P 1'
#
loop_
_entity.id
_entity.type
_entity.pdbx_description
1 polymer ?
#
loop_
_entity_poly.entity_id
_entity_poly.type
_entity_poly.pdbx_seq_one_letter_code
_entity_poly.pdbx_strand_id
1 'polypeptide(L)'
;MCRAIAPARNDAAAGHIPWHRPPRPITTPGEGTVMGKALDAEQFAAYARRQIHAALDILDRHHTDVLGLCACGRPQPCSVVATCHHAIAHYQAKLAVVGATQPLRLVARRPVAAPAAVPRLGSAWT
;
A
#
# COMPACT_ATOMS: atom_id res chain seq x y z
N MET A 1 23.87 5.59 52.17
CA MET A 1 24.31 4.59 51.17
C MET A 1 23.21 4.49 50.12
N CYS A 2 23.38 5.16 48.98
CA CYS A 2 22.34 5.30 47.94
C CYS A 2 22.82 4.54 46.69
N ARG A 3 22.06 3.53 46.25
CA ARG A 3 22.39 2.68 45.10
C ARG A 3 22.00 3.44 43.81
N ALA A 4 22.97 3.67 42.94
CA ALA A 4 22.79 4.31 41.64
C ALA A 4 22.05 3.38 40.67
N ILE A 5 20.96 3.86 40.08
CA ILE A 5 20.30 3.23 38.93
C ILE A 5 20.91 3.87 37.69
N ALA A 6 21.68 3.10 36.93
CA ALA A 6 22.24 3.53 35.65
C ALA A 6 21.11 3.70 34.61
N PRO A 7 21.15 4.74 33.75
CA PRO A 7 20.23 4.82 32.62
C PRO A 7 20.56 3.73 31.61
N ALA A 8 19.54 2.98 31.20
CA ALA A 8 19.62 2.00 30.13
C ALA A 8 20.16 2.67 28.85
N ARG A 9 21.22 2.09 28.31
CA ARG A 9 21.87 2.55 27.08
C ARG A 9 20.89 2.47 25.91
N ASN A 10 20.86 3.58 25.18
CA ASN A 10 20.08 3.83 24.00
C ASN A 10 20.83 3.25 22.79
N ASP A 11 20.73 1.94 22.56
CA ASP A 11 21.26 1.32 21.34
C ASP A 11 20.16 1.31 20.27
N ALA A 12 20.02 2.48 19.65
CA ALA A 12 19.39 2.65 18.36
C ALA A 12 20.22 1.89 17.29
N ALA A 13 20.02 0.58 17.20
CA ALA A 13 20.35 -0.15 15.99
C ALA A 13 19.24 0.13 14.99
N ALA A 14 19.40 1.23 14.25
CA ALA A 14 18.70 1.47 12.99
C ALA A 14 19.03 0.33 12.02
N GLY A 15 18.30 -0.78 12.15
CA GLY A 15 18.25 -1.87 11.18
C GLY A 15 17.52 -1.37 9.94
N HIS A 16 18.17 -0.52 9.18
CA HIS A 16 17.78 -0.18 7.82
C HIS A 16 17.94 -1.47 7.02
N ILE A 17 16.92 -2.34 6.99
CA ILE A 17 16.87 -3.45 6.04
C ILE A 17 16.65 -2.77 4.69
N PRO A 18 17.65 -2.68 3.79
CA PRO A 18 17.39 -2.20 2.46
C PRO A 18 16.55 -3.28 1.80
N TRP A 19 15.33 -2.95 1.37
CA TRP A 19 14.46 -3.82 0.56
C TRP A 19 15.02 -4.14 -0.83
N HIS A 20 16.35 -4.05 -1.01
CA HIS A 20 17.08 -4.25 -2.26
C HIS A 20 18.31 -5.13 -2.06
N ARG A 21 18.16 -6.26 -1.37
CA ARG A 21 19.06 -7.39 -1.62
C ARG A 21 18.24 -8.58 -2.10
N PRO A 22 18.28 -8.93 -3.41
CA PRO A 22 17.81 -10.24 -3.81
C PRO A 22 18.59 -11.30 -3.01
N PRO A 23 17.96 -12.39 -2.58
CA PRO A 23 18.67 -13.48 -1.92
C PRO A 23 19.81 -13.94 -2.84
N ARG A 24 21.00 -14.17 -2.28
CA ARG A 24 22.07 -14.83 -3.04
C ARG A 24 21.55 -16.21 -3.45
N PRO A 25 21.70 -16.63 -4.72
CA PRO A 25 21.26 -17.94 -5.13
C PRO A 25 22.02 -19.00 -4.31
N ILE A 26 21.28 -19.85 -3.61
CA ILE A 26 21.78 -21.09 -3.04
C ILE A 26 22.10 -21.96 -4.25
N THR A 27 23.36 -22.04 -4.65
CA THR A 27 23.79 -22.97 -5.71
C THR A 27 23.84 -24.37 -5.12
N THR A 28 22.71 -25.07 -5.12
CA THR A 28 22.68 -26.53 -5.07
C THR A 28 23.29 -27.05 -6.37
N PRO A 29 24.30 -27.93 -6.33
CA PRO A 29 24.85 -28.53 -7.54
C PRO A 29 23.83 -29.56 -8.05
N GLY A 30 22.99 -29.18 -9.03
CA GLY A 30 22.15 -30.15 -9.74
C GLY A 30 20.74 -29.71 -10.14
N GLU A 31 20.34 -28.45 -9.99
CA GLU A 31 19.01 -28.01 -10.43
C GLU A 31 19.14 -26.88 -11.44
N GLY A 32 18.74 -27.16 -12.68
CA GLY A 32 18.88 -26.25 -13.81
C GLY A 32 18.31 -24.88 -13.47
N THR A 33 19.15 -23.86 -13.62
CA THR A 33 18.76 -22.45 -13.57
C THR A 33 17.56 -22.26 -14.50
N VAL A 34 16.36 -22.11 -13.92
CA VAL A 34 15.19 -21.64 -14.65
C VAL A 34 15.49 -20.19 -14.99
N MET A 35 16.13 -19.98 -16.14
CA MET A 35 16.30 -18.66 -16.74
C MET A 35 14.90 -18.08 -16.88
N GLY A 36 14.57 -17.10 -16.04
CA GLY A 36 13.27 -16.43 -16.07
C GLY A 36 13.03 -15.91 -17.48
N LYS A 37 12.05 -16.48 -18.17
CA LYS A 37 11.70 -16.08 -19.53
C LYS A 37 11.37 -14.58 -19.53
N ALA A 38 12.03 -13.82 -20.38
CA ALA A 38 11.68 -12.41 -20.59
C ALA A 38 10.21 -12.35 -21.03
N LEU A 39 9.40 -11.58 -20.30
CA LEU A 39 8.02 -11.35 -20.68
C LEU A 39 8.00 -10.46 -21.93
N ASP A 40 7.22 -10.85 -22.93
CA ASP A 40 6.89 -9.92 -24.00
C ASP A 40 6.01 -8.77 -23.47
N ALA A 41 5.80 -7.74 -24.31
CA ALA A 41 5.08 -6.54 -23.90
C ALA A 41 3.64 -6.83 -23.45
N GLU A 42 2.97 -7.81 -24.08
CA GLU A 42 1.60 -8.18 -23.74
C GLU A 42 1.53 -8.94 -22.41
N GLN A 43 2.42 -9.91 -22.21
CA GLN A 43 2.57 -10.63 -20.94
C GLN A 43 2.91 -9.68 -19.79
N PHE A 44 3.80 -8.72 -20.04
CA PHE A 44 4.14 -7.69 -19.07
C PHE A 44 2.91 -6.82 -18.76
N ALA A 45 2.17 -6.36 -19.76
CA ALA A 45 0.97 -5.56 -19.55
C ALA A 45 -0.09 -6.31 -18.73
N ALA A 46 -0.34 -7.58 -19.05
CA ALA A 46 -1.25 -8.44 -18.28
C ALA A 46 -0.79 -8.62 -16.83
N TYR A 47 0.51 -8.81 -16.61
CA TYR A 47 1.09 -8.91 -15.27
C TYR A 47 0.95 -7.59 -14.49
N ALA A 48 1.33 -6.46 -15.09
CA ALA A 48 1.23 -5.14 -14.46
C ALA A 48 -0.22 -4.81 -14.04
N ARG A 49 -1.20 -5.13 -14.89
CA ARG A 49 -2.62 -4.96 -14.56
C ARG A 49 -3.02 -5.79 -13.34
N ARG A 50 -2.61 -7.07 -13.28
CA ARG A 50 -2.87 -7.94 -12.10
C ARG A 50 -2.26 -7.37 -10.82
N GLN A 51 -1.05 -6.80 -10.89
CA GLN A 51 -0.41 -6.19 -9.72
C GLN A 51 -1.15 -4.93 -9.25
N ILE A 52 -1.62 -4.09 -10.17
CA ILE A 52 -2.44 -2.92 -9.83
C ILE A 52 -3.76 -3.36 -9.19
N HIS A 53 -4.45 -4.35 -9.75
CA HIS A 53 -5.69 -4.88 -9.16
C HIS A 53 -5.48 -5.43 -7.75
N ALA A 54 -4.44 -6.24 -7.54
CA ALA A 54 -4.12 -6.78 -6.22
C ALA A 54 -3.82 -5.67 -5.20
N ALA A 55 -3.09 -4.63 -5.59
CA ALA A 55 -2.81 -3.49 -4.72
C ALA A 55 -4.09 -2.71 -4.36
N LEU A 56 -5.00 -2.50 -5.31
CA LEU A 56 -6.29 -1.86 -5.06
C LEU A 56 -7.17 -2.69 -4.11
N ASP A 57 -7.23 -4.02 -4.29
CA ASP A 57 -8.00 -4.90 -3.40
C ASP A 57 -7.42 -4.98 -1.98
N ILE A 58 -6.11 -4.72 -1.82
CA ILE A 58 -5.50 -4.54 -0.50
C ILE A 58 -5.95 -3.19 0.09
N LEU A 59 -5.85 -2.12 -0.68
CA LEU A 59 -6.22 -0.77 -0.23
C LEU A 59 -7.68 -0.67 0.23
N ASP A 60 -8.63 -1.32 -0.45
CA ASP A 60 -10.05 -1.33 -0.05
C ASP A 60 -10.29 -1.84 1.37
N ARG A 61 -9.43 -2.75 1.84
CA ARG A 61 -9.51 -3.33 3.19
C ARG A 61 -8.80 -2.49 4.24
N HIS A 62 -8.06 -1.46 3.82
CA HIS A 62 -7.34 -0.57 4.72
C HIS A 62 -8.14 0.70 4.98
N HIS A 63 -8.47 0.93 6.25
CA HIS A 63 -9.08 2.16 6.73
C HIS A 63 -8.53 2.46 8.12
N THR A 64 -8.68 3.71 8.57
CA THR A 64 -8.33 4.12 9.93
C THR A 64 -9.43 3.70 10.88
N ASP A 65 -9.05 3.05 11.98
CA ASP A 65 -9.96 2.72 13.07
C ASP A 65 -10.06 3.86 14.10
N VAL A 66 -10.93 3.70 15.09
CA VAL A 66 -11.16 4.70 16.15
C VAL A 66 -9.94 4.90 17.05
N LEU A 67 -9.01 3.94 17.10
CA LEU A 67 -7.81 3.95 17.94
C LEU A 67 -6.59 4.55 17.22
N GLY A 68 -6.76 5.05 15.99
CA GLY A 68 -5.66 5.60 15.19
C GLY A 68 -4.75 4.54 14.58
N LEU A 69 -5.19 3.28 14.56
CA LEU A 69 -4.54 2.19 13.84
C LEU A 69 -5.19 2.01 12.47
N CYS A 70 -4.49 1.33 11.58
CA CYS A 70 -5.07 0.82 10.35
C CYS A 70 -5.79 -0.51 10.63
N ALA A 71 -6.80 -0.84 9.84
CA ALA A 71 -7.51 -2.13 9.89
C ALA A 71 -6.58 -3.36 9.83
N CYS A 72 -5.36 -3.23 9.32
CA CYS A 72 -4.33 -4.27 9.34
C CYS A 72 -3.51 -4.34 10.66
N GLY A 73 -3.89 -3.58 11.70
CA GLY A 73 -3.25 -3.52 13.01
C GLY A 73 -1.99 -2.64 13.11
N ARG A 74 -1.61 -1.92 12.03
CA ARG A 74 -0.41 -1.07 12.01
C ARG A 74 -0.72 0.38 12.39
N PRO A 75 0.22 1.12 13.00
CA PRO A 75 0.05 2.56 13.24
C PRO A 75 -0.16 3.35 11.94
N GLN A 76 -0.84 4.47 12.05
CA GLN A 76 -0.92 5.45 10.98
C GLN A 76 0.33 6.36 10.96
N PRO A 77 0.91 6.68 9.80
CA PRO A 77 0.50 6.25 8.46
C PRO A 77 0.86 4.78 8.19
N CYS A 78 -0.09 4.02 7.62
CA CYS A 78 0.11 2.60 7.37
C CYS A 78 1.14 2.35 6.26
N SER A 79 2.24 1.65 6.60
CA SER A 79 3.31 1.32 5.65
C SER A 79 2.84 0.44 4.48
N VAL A 80 1.83 -0.41 4.70
CA VAL A 80 1.25 -1.27 3.66
C VAL A 80 0.51 -0.43 2.63
N VAL A 81 -0.30 0.53 3.08
CA VAL A 81 -0.99 1.50 2.21
C VAL A 81 0.02 2.26 1.36
N ALA A 82 1.09 2.79 1.97
CA ALA A 82 2.16 3.48 1.24
C ALA A 82 2.80 2.58 0.16
N THR A 83 3.08 1.32 0.51
CA THR A 83 3.66 0.34 -0.42
C THR A 83 2.74 0.06 -1.60
N CYS A 84 1.44 -0.12 -1.35
CA CYS A 84 0.45 -0.35 -2.41
C CYS A 84 0.36 0.85 -3.36
N HIS A 85 0.37 2.08 -2.84
CA HIS A 85 0.39 3.28 -3.69
C HIS A 85 1.66 3.36 -4.55
N HIS A 86 2.83 3.06 -4.00
CA HIS A 86 4.08 3.01 -4.77
C HIS A 86 4.04 1.92 -5.85
N ALA A 87 3.51 0.73 -5.55
CA ALA A 87 3.37 -0.34 -6.53
C ALA A 87 2.45 0.08 -7.69
N ILE A 88 1.31 0.72 -7.40
CA ILE A 88 0.39 1.22 -8.42
C ILE A 88 1.10 2.23 -9.33
N ALA A 89 1.77 3.24 -8.75
CA ALA A 89 2.49 4.24 -9.52
C ALA A 89 3.59 3.63 -10.41
N HIS A 90 4.34 2.67 -9.87
CA HIS A 90 5.39 1.95 -10.60
C HIS A 90 4.85 1.19 -11.81
N TYR A 91 3.79 0.41 -11.65
CA TYR A 91 3.23 -0.38 -12.76
C TYR A 91 2.49 0.49 -13.76
N GLN A 92 1.87 1.60 -13.34
CA GLN A 92 1.30 2.58 -14.25
C GLN A 92 2.39 3.22 -15.13
N ALA A 93 3.52 3.62 -14.55
CA ALA A 93 4.65 4.14 -15.31
C ALA A 93 5.19 3.11 -16.31
N LYS A 94 5.32 1.84 -15.90
CA LYS A 94 5.78 0.78 -16.80
C LYS A 94 4.80 0.43 -17.91
N LEU A 95 3.49 0.50 -17.66
CA LEU A 95 2.47 0.33 -18.69
C LEU A 95 2.61 1.42 -19.77
N ALA A 96 2.85 2.67 -19.36
CA ALA A 96 3.06 3.78 -20.29
C ALA A 96 4.29 3.54 -21.19
N VAL A 97 5.38 2.98 -20.66
CA VAL A 97 6.59 2.65 -21.44
C VAL A 97 6.31 1.65 -22.55
N VAL A 98 5.42 0.67 -22.33
CA VAL A 98 5.06 -0.34 -23.34
C VAL A 98 3.85 0.07 -24.19
N GLY A 99 3.42 1.33 -24.12
CA GLY A 99 2.27 1.84 -24.87
C GLY A 99 0.92 1.25 -24.43
N ALA A 100 0.87 0.62 -23.25
CA ALA A 100 -0.34 0.00 -22.72
C ALA A 100 -0.99 0.88 -21.64
N THR A 101 -2.27 0.64 -21.39
CA THR A 101 -3.04 1.33 -20.36
C THR A 101 -3.66 0.37 -19.36
N GLN A 102 -4.02 0.91 -18.20
CA GLN A 102 -4.80 0.24 -17.16
C GLN A 102 -6.27 0.66 -17.28
N PRO A 103 -7.21 -0.29 -17.42
CA PRO A 103 -8.64 0.01 -17.31
C PRO A 103 -8.97 0.60 -15.93
N LEU A 104 -9.80 1.64 -15.91
CA LEU A 104 -10.30 2.24 -14.68
C LEU A 104 -11.18 1.23 -13.94
N ARG A 105 -10.97 1.09 -12.63
CA ARG A 105 -11.83 0.27 -11.78
C ARG A 105 -13.14 1.01 -11.55
N LEU A 106 -14.27 0.38 -11.87
CA LEU A 106 -15.58 0.89 -11.51
C LEU A 106 -15.77 0.72 -10.00
N VAL A 107 -15.81 1.82 -9.27
CA VAL A 107 -16.11 1.82 -7.82
C VAL A 107 -17.56 2.25 -7.66
N ALA A 108 -18.42 1.33 -7.19
CA ALA A 108 -19.79 1.69 -6.83
C ALA A 108 -19.74 2.67 -5.66
N ARG A 109 -20.00 3.96 -5.93
CA ARG A 109 -20.09 4.96 -4.86
C ARG A 109 -21.30 4.62 -3.99
N ARG A 110 -21.07 4.46 -2.68
CA ARG A 110 -22.15 4.49 -1.69
C ARG A 110 -22.85 5.86 -1.80
N PRO A 111 -24.19 5.92 -1.91
CA PRO A 111 -24.90 7.19 -1.91
C PRO A 111 -24.55 7.95 -0.62
N VAL A 112 -23.98 9.15 -0.77
CA VAL A 112 -23.86 10.08 0.35
C VAL A 112 -25.28 10.60 0.60
N ALA A 113 -25.83 10.32 1.78
CA ALA A 113 -27.11 10.89 2.19
C ALA A 113 -27.01 12.41 2.09
N ALA A 114 -27.91 13.04 1.34
CA ALA A 114 -27.97 14.49 1.24
C ALA A 114 -28.10 15.08 2.66
N PRO A 115 -27.40 16.19 2.97
CA PRO A 115 -27.55 16.83 4.28
C PRO A 115 -29.02 17.15 4.49
N ALA A 116 -29.59 16.66 5.61
CA ALA A 116 -30.96 16.94 5.98
C ALA A 116 -31.16 18.46 6.00
N ALA A 117 -32.16 18.94 5.27
CA ALA A 117 -32.50 20.36 5.25
C ALA A 117 -32.81 20.81 6.68
N VAL A 118 -31.98 21.71 7.21
CA VAL A 118 -32.25 22.38 8.48
C VAL A 118 -33.54 23.21 8.30
N PRO A 119 -34.61 22.97 9.07
CA PRO A 119 -35.80 23.81 8.99
C PRO A 119 -35.39 25.23 9.38
N ARG A 120 -35.51 26.18 8.45
CA ARG A 120 -35.45 27.60 8.78
C ARG A 120 -36.67 27.89 9.63
N LEU A 121 -36.51 27.98 10.95
CA LEU A 121 -37.51 28.61 11.81
C LEU A 121 -37.65 30.06 11.33
N GLY A 122 -38.76 30.33 10.66
CA GLY A 122 -39.17 31.69 10.31
C GLY A 122 -39.28 32.52 11.59
N SER A 123 -38.58 33.65 11.61
CA SER A 123 -38.77 34.70 12.62
C SER A 123 -40.14 35.32 12.41
N ALA A 124 -41.10 34.96 13.26
CA ALA A 124 -42.34 35.71 13.41
C ALA A 124 -42.09 36.82 14.44
N TRP A 125 -41.82 38.03 13.95
CA TRP A 125 -41.96 39.25 14.74
C TRP A 125 -43.12 40.04 14.13
N THR A 126 -44.24 40.09 14.85
CA THR A 126 -45.27 41.14 14.80
C THR A 126 -45.84 41.28 16.20
#